data_AF-A0A7X6TPW1-F1
#
_entry.id   AF-A0A7X6TPW1-F1
#
_cell.length_a   1.000
_cell.length_b   1.000
_cell.length_c   1.000
_cell.angle_alpha   90.00
_cell.angle_beta   90.00
_cell.angle_gamma   90.00
#
_symmetry.space_group_name_H-M   'P 1'
#
loop_
_entity.id
_entity.type
_entity.pdbx_description
1 polymer ?
#
loop_
_entity_poly.entity_id
_entity_poly.type
_entity_poly.pdbx_seq_one_letter_code
_entity_poly.pdbx_strand_id
1 'polypeptide(L)'
;MMRVNLVRFLVTLLIIMVLQYVLAYVLALLGVSGIFAILVIAFVMAVFFAFLNYPAPFRKTAVKDPYFHKMVAIFFVVFFLVNLLF
;
A
#
# COMPACT_ATOMS: atom_id res chain seq x y z
N MET A 1 -25.33 -11.32 4.67
CA MET A 1 -23.91 -11.48 4.27
C MET A 1 -23.25 -10.19 3.76
N MET A 2 -23.93 -9.31 3.01
CA MET A 2 -23.33 -8.05 2.48
C MET A 2 -22.77 -7.08 3.54
N ARG A 3 -23.43 -6.92 4.70
CA ARG A 3 -22.97 -6.00 5.76
C ARG A 3 -21.61 -6.39 6.36
N VAL A 4 -21.32 -7.68 6.50
CA VAL A 4 -20.06 -8.15 7.10
C VAL A 4 -18.86 -7.85 6.17
N ASN A 5 -19.06 -7.96 4.86
CA ASN A 5 -18.03 -7.62 3.87
C ASN A 5 -17.79 -6.11 3.81
N LEU A 6 -18.85 -5.29 3.93
CA LEU A 6 -18.72 -3.83 3.97
C LEU A 6 -17.95 -3.36 5.20
N VAL A 7 -18.25 -3.91 6.39
CA VAL A 7 -17.55 -3.55 7.63
C VAL A 7 -16.07 -3.95 7.54
N ARG A 8 -15.76 -5.15 7.03
CA ARG A 8 -14.37 -5.57 6.82
C ARG A 8 -13.63 -4.63 5.86
N PHE A 9 -14.26 -4.26 4.76
CA PHE A 9 -13.69 -3.31 3.80
C PHE A 9 -13.39 -1.95 4.42
N LEU A 10 -14.35 -1.37 5.16
CA LEU A 10 -14.17 -0.08 5.83
C LEU A 10 -13.08 -0.12 6.90
N VAL A 11 -13.00 -1.20 7.68
CA VAL A 11 -11.94 -1.39 8.67
C VAL A 11 -10.58 -1.50 8.00
N THR A 12 -10.46 -2.27 6.90
CA THR A 12 -9.22 -2.36 6.14
C THR A 12 -8.81 -1.00 5.58
N LEU A 13 -9.77 -0.22 5.07
CA LEU A 13 -9.51 1.13 4.54
C LEU A 13 -9.06 2.10 5.63
N LEU A 14 -9.68 2.05 6.81
CA LEU A 14 -9.28 2.84 7.98
C LEU A 14 -7.85 2.51 8.42
N ILE A 15 -7.49 1.22 8.47
CA ILE A 15 -6.15 0.76 8.83
C ILE A 15 -5.10 1.30 7.85
N ILE A 16 -5.41 1.26 6.54
CA ILE A 16 -4.55 1.84 5.49
C ILE A 16 -4.33 3.32 5.75
N MET A 17 -5.40 4.09 5.98
CA MET A 17 -5.30 5.54 6.19
C MET A 17 -4.48 5.89 7.43
N VAL A 18 -4.68 5.19 8.54
CA VAL A 18 -3.90 5.40 9.77
C VAL A 18 -2.42 5.09 9.54
N LEU A 19 -2.11 3.98 8.86
CA LEU A 19 -0.73 3.62 8.51
C LEU A 19 -0.07 4.69 7.63
N GLN A 20 -0.79 5.19 6.61
CA GLN A 20 -0.30 6.25 5.74
C GLN A 20 0.01 7.52 6.51
N TYR A 21 -0.90 7.95 7.40
CA TYR A 21 -0.69 9.14 8.23
C TYR A 21 0.51 9.02 9.17
N VAL A 22 0.66 7.87 9.84
CA VAL A 22 1.80 7.61 10.74
C VAL A 22 3.12 7.63 9.97
N LEU A 23 3.18 6.98 8.80
CA LEU A 23 4.37 7.01 7.94
C LEU A 23 4.69 8.42 7.45
N ALA A 24 3.69 9.19 7.01
CA ALA A 24 3.88 10.56 6.57
C ALA A 24 4.46 11.44 7.69
N TYR A 25 3.94 11.30 8.90
CA TYR A 25 4.41 12.03 10.07
C TYR A 25 5.86 11.69 10.42
N VAL A 26 6.21 10.40 10.43
CA VAL A 26 7.60 9.96 10.69
C VAL A 26 8.55 10.51 9.63
N LEU A 27 8.16 10.47 8.34
CA LEU A 27 8.99 10.98 7.25
C LEU A 27 9.15 12.50 7.31
N ALA A 28 8.10 13.23 7.69
CA ALA A 28 8.17 14.66 7.91
C ALA A 28 9.15 15.03 9.05
N LEU A 29 9.15 14.27 10.15
CA LEU A 29 10.12 14.45 11.25
C LEU A 29 11.58 14.19 10.81
N LEU A 30 11.78 13.35 9.79
CA LEU A 30 13.09 13.08 9.20
C LEU A 30 13.51 14.14 8.15
N GLY A 31 12.73 15.21 7.97
CA GLY A 31 13.01 16.27 6.99
C GLY A 31 12.78 15.84 5.53
N VAL A 32 12.05 14.74 5.32
CA VAL A 32 11.75 14.23 3.98
C VAL A 32 10.67 15.12 3.35
N SER A 33 10.90 15.54 2.11
CA SER A 33 9.94 16.38 1.38
C SER A 33 8.60 15.64 1.21
N GLY A 34 7.49 16.38 1.23
CA GLY A 34 6.14 15.79 1.18
C GLY A 34 5.92 14.84 0.00
N ILE A 35 6.48 15.16 -1.17
CA ILE A 35 6.43 14.28 -2.37
C ILE A 35 7.18 12.97 -2.14
N PHE A 36 8.33 13.03 -1.46
CA PHE A 36 9.14 11.86 -1.19
C PHE A 36 8.49 10.98 -0.10
N ALA A 37 7.79 11.59 0.86
CA ALA A 37 6.94 10.87 1.80
C ALA A 37 5.79 10.12 1.10
N ILE A 38 5.09 10.79 0.18
CA ILE A 38 4.03 10.20 -0.65
C ILE A 38 4.55 9.00 -1.46
N LEU A 39 5.73 9.15 -2.08
CA LEU A 39 6.37 8.08 -2.85
C LEU A 39 6.68 6.86 -1.97
N VAL A 40 7.27 7.06 -0.80
CA VAL A 40 7.63 5.97 0.12
C VAL A 40 6.38 5.25 0.63
N ILE A 41 5.35 6.01 1.01
CA ILE A 41 4.08 5.46 1.50
C ILE A 41 3.39 4.64 0.40
N ALA A 42 3.25 5.20 -0.80
CA ALA A 42 2.65 4.51 -1.92
C ALA A 42 3.40 3.21 -2.24
N PHE A 43 4.73 3.24 -2.18
CA PHE A 43 5.57 2.06 -2.42
C PHE A 43 5.41 0.98 -1.35
N VAL A 44 5.50 1.33 -0.07
CA VAL A 44 5.34 0.37 1.04
C VAL A 44 3.95 -0.29 0.98
N MET A 45 2.90 0.50 0.76
CA MET A 45 1.54 -0.02 0.64
C MET A 45 1.37 -0.91 -0.60
N ALA A 46 1.98 -0.54 -1.72
CA ALA A 46 1.95 -1.36 -2.92
C ALA A 46 2.61 -2.72 -2.74
N VAL A 47 3.79 -2.76 -2.10
CA VAL A 47 4.50 -4.01 -1.79
C VAL A 47 3.66 -4.88 -0.85
N PHE A 48 3.09 -4.29 0.21
CA PHE A 48 2.24 -5.00 1.15
C PHE A 48 1.01 -5.62 0.47
N PHE A 49 0.30 -4.85 -0.35
CA PHE A 49 -0.88 -5.31 -1.07
C PHE A 49 -0.56 -6.34 -2.17
N ALA A 50 0.57 -6.18 -2.85
CA ALA A 50 1.05 -7.19 -3.79
C ALA A 50 1.31 -8.51 -3.07
N PHE A 51 1.95 -8.50 -1.90
CA PHE A 51 2.19 -9.71 -1.11
C PHE A 51 0.90 -10.36 -0.61
N LEU A 52 -0.08 -9.57 -0.18
CA LEU A 52 -1.38 -10.09 0.25
C LEU A 52 -2.13 -10.79 -0.90
N ASN A 53 -2.12 -10.19 -2.09
CA ASN A 53 -2.78 -10.74 -3.29
C ASN A 53 -1.97 -11.83 -3.99
N TYR A 54 -0.69 -11.99 -3.65
CA TYR A 54 0.15 -13.04 -4.24
C TYR A 54 -0.25 -14.43 -3.71
N PRO A 55 -0.28 -15.48 -4.57
CA PRO A 55 -0.64 -16.82 -4.15
C PRO A 55 0.26 -17.32 -3.00
N ALA A 56 -0.36 -17.75 -1.90
CA ALA A 56 0.34 -18.16 -0.67
C ALA A 56 1.48 -19.18 -0.88
N PRO A 57 1.35 -20.21 -1.75
CA PRO A 57 2.43 -21.20 -1.97
C PRO A 57 3.72 -20.58 -2.52
N PHE A 58 3.62 -19.45 -3.23
CA PHE A 58 4.73 -18.84 -3.97
C PHE A 58 5.20 -17.52 -3.36
N ARG A 59 4.71 -17.11 -2.19
CA ARG A 59 5.11 -15.84 -1.53
C ARG A 59 6.61 -15.75 -1.26
N LYS A 60 7.28 -16.86 -0.93
CA LYS A 60 8.73 -16.88 -0.66
C LYS A 60 9.58 -16.61 -1.91
N THR A 61 9.05 -16.89 -3.10
CA THR A 61 9.71 -16.65 -4.39
C THR A 61 9.12 -15.45 -5.15
N ALA A 62 8.14 -14.75 -4.57
CA ALA A 62 7.41 -13.67 -5.20
C ALA A 62 8.32 -12.56 -5.73
N VAL A 63 9.35 -12.17 -4.98
CA VAL A 63 10.31 -11.12 -5.37
C VAL A 63 11.16 -11.51 -6.60
N LYS A 64 11.16 -12.78 -7.01
CA LYS A 64 11.84 -13.24 -8.23
C LYS A 64 10.90 -13.32 -9.43
N ASP A 65 9.60 -13.18 -9.22
CA ASP A 65 8.60 -13.32 -10.28
C ASP A 65 8.27 -11.96 -10.93
N PRO A 66 8.41 -11.81 -12.26
CA PRO A 66 8.00 -10.59 -12.97
C PRO A 66 6.53 -10.22 -12.75
N TYR A 67 5.65 -11.19 -12.51
CA TYR A 67 4.23 -10.96 -12.24
C TYR A 67 4.01 -10.21 -10.91
N PHE A 68 4.77 -10.56 -9.88
CA PHE A 68 4.75 -9.83 -8.61
C PHE A 68 5.14 -8.37 -8.79
N HIS A 69 6.21 -8.10 -9.55
CA HIS A 69 6.65 -6.73 -9.84
C HIS A 69 5.59 -5.94 -10.60
N LYS A 70 4.86 -6.56 -11.54
CA LYS A 70 3.72 -5.94 -12.23
C LYS A 70 2.60 -5.59 -11.25
N MET A 71 2.27 -6.49 -10.31
CA MET A 71 1.28 -6.20 -9.26
C MET A 71 1.72 -5.04 -8.37
N VAL A 72 2.98 -5.02 -7.91
CA VAL A 72 3.53 -3.92 -7.13
C VAL A 72 3.43 -2.60 -7.90
N ALA A 73 3.81 -2.59 -9.19
CA ALA A 73 3.74 -1.39 -10.02
C ALA A 73 2.30 -0.87 -10.17
N ILE A 74 1.32 -1.76 -10.38
CA ILE A 74 -0.09 -1.37 -10.47
C ILE A 74 -0.59 -0.78 -9.15
N PHE A 75 -0.35 -1.47 -8.03
CA PHE A 75 -0.77 -0.95 -6.72
C PHE A 75 -0.05 0.35 -6.36
N PHE A 76 1.22 0.49 -6.75
CA PHE A 76 1.98 1.71 -6.54
C PHE A 76 1.35 2.90 -7.26
N VAL A 77 1.04 2.75 -8.56
CA VAL A 77 0.39 3.83 -9.33
C VAL A 77 -0.95 4.19 -8.71
N VAL A 78 -1.77 3.20 -8.32
CA VAL A 78 -3.06 3.44 -7.68
C VAL A 78 -2.89 4.20 -6.36
N PHE A 79 -2.03 3.74 -5.46
CA PHE A 79 -1.82 4.40 -4.17
C PHE A 79 -1.17 5.78 -4.30
N PHE A 80 -0.28 5.95 -5.28
CA PHE A 80 0.35 7.23 -5.56
C PHE A 80 -0.66 8.26 -6.07
N LEU A 81 -1.52 7.88 -7.02
CA LEU A 81 -2.60 8.75 -7.51
C LEU A 81 -3.58 9.09 -6.40
N VAL A 82 -3.94 8.13 -5.55
CA VAL A 82 -4.81 8.40 -4.39
C VAL A 82 -4.15 9.38 -3.42
N ASN A 83 -2.86 9.20 -3.09
CA ASN A 83 -2.13 10.13 -2.19
C ASN A 83 -1.87 11.52 -2.81
N LEU A 84 -1.96 11.66 -4.13
CA LEU A 84 -1.89 12.96 -4.79
C LEU A 84 -3.22 13.73 -4.76
N LEU A 85 -4.34 13.00 -4.66
CA LEU A 85 -5.69 13.57 -4.71
C LEU A 85 -6.23 14.01 -3.34
N PHE A 86 -5.59 13.59 -2.24
CA PHE A 86 -5.98 13.86 -0.85
C PHE A 86 -4.77 14.36 -0.06
#